data_AF-M3H3F5-F1
#
_entry.id   AF-M3H3F5-F1
#
_cell.length_a   1.000
_cell.length_b   1.000
_cell.length_c   1.000
_cell.angle_alpha   90.00
_cell.angle_beta   90.00
_cell.angle_gamma   90.00
#
_symmetry.space_group_name_H-M   'P 1'
#
loop_
_entity.id
_entity.type
_entity.pdbx_description
1 polymer ?
#
loop_
_entity_poly.entity_id
_entity_poly.type
_entity_poly.pdbx_seq_one_letter_code
_entity_poly.pdbx_strand_id
1 'polypeptide(L)' 'MDPFEIIGFNDIESEIYAEVRSVLETQGIPIGPNDLLIASIVLSSNGILVTNNEKEFKRIPNLKIESWL' A
#
# COMPACT_ATOMS: atom_id res chain seq x y z
N MET A 1 -24.33 -0.92 -12.29
CA MET A 1 -22.97 -1.25 -11.83
C MET A 1 -22.39 0.02 -11.27
N ASP A 2 -21.87 -0.04 -10.06
CA ASP A 2 -21.06 1.05 -9.54
C ASP A 2 -19.74 1.10 -10.32
N PRO A 3 -19.23 2.29 -10.64
CA PRO A 3 -18.01 2.44 -11.44
C PRO A 3 -16.76 1.97 -10.69
N PHE A 4 -16.85 1.78 -9.37
CA PHE A 4 -15.74 1.39 -8.51
C PHE A 4 -16.21 0.38 -7.46
N GLU A 5 -15.35 -0.58 -7.17
CA GLU A 5 -15.49 -1.49 -6.03
C GLU A 5 -14.82 -0.88 -4.79
N ILE A 6 -15.47 -1.04 -3.63
CA ILE A 6 -14.91 -0.62 -2.34
C ILE A 6 -14.33 -1.86 -1.66
N ILE A 7 -13.01 -1.92 -1.56
CA ILE A 7 -12.30 -2.97 -0.85
C ILE A 7 -12.02 -2.51 0.59
N GLY A 8 -12.39 -3.35 1.56
CA GLY A 8 -12.17 -3.09 2.98
C GLY A 8 -10.75 -3.48 3.43
N PHE A 9 -10.39 -3.05 4.64
CA PHE A 9 -9.19 -3.50 5.34
C PHE A 9 -9.57 -4.52 6.41
N ASN A 10 -9.20 -5.78 6.23
CA ASN A 10 -9.55 -6.90 7.09
C ASN A 10 -8.27 -7.62 7.59
N ASP A 11 -8.42 -8.87 8.03
CA ASP A 11 -7.34 -9.65 8.63
C ASP A 11 -6.15 -9.83 7.67
N ILE A 12 -6.39 -10.17 6.41
CA ILE A 12 -5.33 -10.37 5.40
C ILE A 12 -4.53 -9.08 5.17
N GLU A 13 -5.21 -7.95 5.01
CA GLU A 13 -4.55 -6.66 4.85
C GLU A 13 -3.80 -6.25 6.12
N SER A 14 -4.29 -6.64 7.30
CA SER A 14 -3.64 -6.36 8.58
C SER A 14 -2.33 -7.14 8.78
N GLU A 15 -2.28 -8.38 8.31
CA GLU A 15 -1.06 -9.20 8.34
C GLU A 15 0.01 -8.62 7.41
N ILE A 16 -0.39 -8.26 6.18
CA ILE A 16 0.49 -7.60 5.21
C ILE A 16 0.97 -6.25 5.75
N TYR A 17 0.08 -5.47 6.38
CA TYR A 17 0.45 -4.22 7.03
C TYR A 17 1.56 -4.44 8.07
N ALA A 18 1.40 -5.43 8.95
CA ALA A 18 2.37 -5.71 10.01
C ALA A 18 3.72 -6.13 9.42
N GLU A 19 3.73 -6.98 8.39
CA GLU A 19 4.94 -7.41 7.70
C GLU A 19 5.67 -6.22 7.06
N VAL A 20 4.97 -5.43 6.25
CA VAL A 20 5.55 -4.29 5.55
C VAL A 20 6.03 -3.23 6.55
N ARG A 21 5.25 -2.95 7.61
CA ARG A 21 5.65 -2.05 8.69
C ARG A 21 6.96 -2.49 9.32
N SER A 22 7.07 -3.76 9.68
CA SER A 22 8.26 -4.32 10.32
C SER A 22 9.50 -4.17 9.43
N VAL A 23 9.35 -4.44 8.14
CA VAL A 23 10.45 -4.29 7.16
C VAL A 23 10.88 -2.82 7.04
N LEU A 24 9.95 -1.90 6.87
CA LEU A 24 10.26 -0.47 6.70
C LEU A 24 10.88 0.13 7.97
N GLU A 25 10.37 -0.22 9.15
CA GLU A 25 10.92 0.25 10.43
C GLU A 25 12.32 -0.29 10.66
N THR A 26 12.58 -1.56 10.33
CA THR A 26 13.92 -2.16 10.42
C THR A 26 14.93 -1.46 9.50
N GLN A 27 14.46 -0.92 8.38
CA GLN A 27 15.27 -0.15 7.43
C GLN A 27 15.38 1.35 7.78
N GLY A 28 14.73 1.80 8.85
CA GLY A 28 14.69 3.22 9.23
C GLY A 28 13.92 4.09 8.23
N ILE A 29 12.97 3.50 7.50
CA ILE A 29 12.18 4.18 6.48
C ILE A 29 10.82 4.55 7.10
N PRO A 30 10.60 5.82 7.48
CA PRO A 30 9.29 6.26 7.93
C PRO A 30 8.30 6.27 6.75
N ILE A 31 7.08 5.83 7.03
CA ILE A 31 5.94 5.96 6.12
C ILE A 31 4.70 6.38 6.89
N GLY A 32 3.84 7.17 6.25
CA GLY A 32 2.57 7.56 6.82
C GLY A 32 1.68 6.34 7.15
N PRO A 33 0.98 6.33 8.29
CA PRO A 33 0.14 5.18 8.67
C PRO A 33 -0.98 4.90 7.66
N ASN A 34 -1.56 5.95 7.06
CA ASN A 34 -2.58 5.81 6.02
C ASN A 34 -2.02 5.28 4.70
N ASP A 35 -0.82 5.74 4.31
CA ASP A 35 -0.15 5.25 3.10
C ASP A 35 0.13 3.75 3.21
N LEU A 36 0.54 3.31 4.41
CA LEU A 36 0.78 1.90 4.64
C LEU A 36 -0.52 1.07 4.65
N LEU A 37 -1.63 1.60 5.17
CA LEU A 37 -2.94 0.95 5.05
C LEU A 37 -3.34 0.77 3.57
N ILE A 38 -3.23 1.84 2.77
CA ILE A 38 -3.53 1.81 1.33
C ILE A 38 -2.65 0.76 0.63
N ALA A 39 -1.35 0.80 0.89
CA ALA A 39 -0.42 -0.14 0.27
C ALA A 39 -0.72 -1.60 0.63
N SER A 40 -1.15 -1.86 1.86
CA SER A 40 -1.48 -3.22 2.31
C SER A 40 -2.71 -3.79 1.59
N ILE A 41 -3.72 -2.96 1.33
CA ILE A 41 -4.90 -3.33 0.52
C ILE A 41 -4.49 -3.61 -0.93
N VAL A 42 -3.62 -2.79 -1.51
CA VAL A 42 -3.16 -2.98 -2.89
C VAL A 42 -2.30 -4.25 -3.02
N LEU A 43 -1.45 -4.53 -2.03
CA LEU A 43 -0.63 -5.74 -2.00
C LEU A 43 -1.49 -7.00 -1.82
N SER A 44 -2.50 -6.97 -0.94
CA SER A 44 -3.41 -8.12 -0.73
C SER A 44 -4.17 -8.52 -2.00
N SER A 45 -4.53 -7.52 -2.81
CA SER A 45 -5.23 -7.70 -4.08
C SER A 45 -4.31 -7.89 -5.29
N ASN A 46 -2.97 -7.88 -5.10
CA ASN A 46 -1.98 -7.87 -6.19
C ASN A 46 -2.25 -6.76 -7.24
N GLY A 47 -2.77 -5.63 -6.77
CA GLY A 47 -3.19 -4.50 -7.59
C GLY A 47 -2.04 -3.56 -7.99
N ILE A 48 -2.42 -2.46 -8.63
CA ILE A 48 -1.54 -1.35 -8.99
C ILE A 48 -2.08 -0.10 -8.30
N LEU A 49 -1.24 0.59 -7.52
CA LEU A 49 -1.60 1.85 -6.89
C LEU A 49 -1.43 2.99 -7.89
N VAL A 50 -2.53 3.64 -8.25
CA VAL A 50 -2.51 4.91 -8.99
C VAL A 50 -2.32 6.05 -8.00
N THR A 51 -1.22 6.79 -8.08
CA THR A 51 -0.93 7.87 -7.13
C THR A 51 -0.03 8.96 -7.71
N ASN A 52 -0.25 10.19 -7.26
CA ASN A 52 0.65 11.33 -7.54
C ASN A 52 1.80 11.42 -6.53
N ASN A 53 1.77 10.64 -5.45
CA ASN A 53 2.80 10.62 -4.42
C ASN A 53 3.76 9.44 -4.61
N GLU A 54 4.22 9.23 -5.85
CA GLU A 54 5.10 8.10 -6.19
C GLU A 54 6.34 8.00 -5.28
N LYS A 55 6.88 9.15 -4.83
CA LYS A 55 8.09 9.18 -4.00
C LYS A 55 7.91 8.52 -2.64
N GLU A 56 6.74 8.63 -2.04
CA GLU A 56 6.44 8.01 -0.75
C GLU A 56 6.22 6.51 -0.93
N PHE A 57 5.39 6.12 -1.91
CA PHE A 57 5.00 4.73 -2.12
C PHE A 57 6.08 3.85 -2.74
N LYS A 58 7.03 4.41 -3.52
CA LYS A 58 8.17 3.67 -4.08
C LYS A 58 9.10 3.06 -3.03
N ARG A 59 8.97 3.49 -1.77
CA ARG A 59 9.71 2.91 -0.64
C ARG A 59 9.17 1.55 -0.21
N ILE A 60 7.94 1.22 -0.58
CA ILE A 60 7.28 -0.02 -0.18
C ILE A 60 7.68 -1.15 -1.13
N PRO A 61 8.29 -2.24 -0.63
CA PRO A 61 8.67 -3.38 -1.45
C PRO A 61 7.46 -4.00 -2.16
N ASN A 62 7.65 -4.44 -3.41
CA ASN A 62 6.66 -5.16 -4.23
C ASN A 62 5.38 -4.39 -4.60
N LEU A 63 5.22 -3.13 -4.16
CA LEU A 63 4.07 -2.31 -4.53
C LEU A 63 4.22 -1.82 -5.98
N LYS A 64 3.29 -2.22 -6.84
CA LYS A 64 3.20 -1.71 -8.22
C LYS A 64 2.53 -0.35 -8.20
N ILE A 65 3.11 0.61 -8.91
CA ILE A 65 2.67 2.00 -8.92
C ILE A 65 2.55 2.50 -10.36
N GLU A 66 1.51 3.27 -10.63
CA GLU A 66 1.35 4.07 -11.84
C GLU A 66 1.07 5.54 -11.48
N SER A 67 1.64 6.46 -12.27
CA SER A 67 1.18 7.85 -12.32
C SER A 67 0.41 8.07 -13.61
N TRP A 68 -0.72 8.75 -13.51
CA TRP A 68 -1.52 9.18 -14.66
C TRP A 68 -1.40 10.70 -14.91
N LEU A 69 -0.49 11.36 -14.19
CA LEU A 69 -0.17 12.78 -14.29
C LEU A 69 1.29 12.99 -14.70
#